data_AF-C9SXX8-F1
#
_entry.id   AF-C9SXX8-F1
#
_cell.length_a   1.000
_cell.length_b   1.000
_cell.length_c   1.000
_cell.angle_alpha   90.00
_cell.angle_beta   90.00
_cell.angle_gamma   90.00
#
_symmetry.space_group_name_H-M   'P 1'
#
loop_
_entity.id
_entity.type
_entity.pdbx_description
1 polymer ?
#
loop_
_entity_poly.entity_id
_entity_poly.type
_entity_poly.pdbx_seq_one_letter_code
_entity_poly.pdbx_strand_id
1 'polypeptide(L)'
;MSCPGRTYPLRKPKNHRLPIPRWHLALAPAVTHVFTAYIGVQRHAADEPCLRADAQIASAIRAWLEAGHGPAVFEAFAMIDGAEATDTSVWVCYWQDADKYDAALQALALPALFSRLETRDRESIGLWRECFATALPRLETNYSGLDYLPGLARLPGTTTPEHDRSAYWGAARDRIPDAAHDLFPKPTDPVSLPPDSAVRGRGQHLVGTNPQNLAHIRSGQFWENCGQQEADAYERRLEPTLHEGLRYLMEHPHETEAMSVRYLRNEGDAAASGRPRKESCGAAFFGNLDSLERWAKTHPSHLAIYRGALSHYKAFGDLRRLRTWHEVSVLHEGDAQFEYINCAPATGHGSPELVQHVG
;
A
#
# COMPACT_ATOMS: atom_id res chain seq x y z
N MET A 1 -20.89 -13.47 -27.10
CA MET A 1 -21.72 -13.65 -25.90
C MET A 1 -21.92 -12.28 -25.27
N SER A 2 -23.16 -11.85 -25.06
CA SER A 2 -23.45 -10.54 -24.44
C SER A 2 -22.83 -10.51 -23.05
N CYS A 3 -21.92 -9.57 -22.77
CA CYS A 3 -21.59 -9.27 -21.37
C CYS A 3 -22.91 -8.97 -20.65
N PRO A 4 -23.24 -9.65 -19.53
CA PRO A 4 -24.38 -9.26 -18.74
C PRO A 4 -24.18 -7.79 -18.32
N GLY A 5 -25.21 -6.97 -18.49
CA GLY A 5 -25.17 -5.56 -18.09
C GLY A 5 -24.89 -5.43 -16.60
N ARG A 6 -24.31 -4.29 -16.17
CA ARG A 6 -24.02 -4.04 -14.75
C ARG A 6 -25.28 -4.18 -13.89
N THR A 7 -25.21 -4.95 -12.81
CA THR A 7 -26.26 -5.03 -11.78
C THR A 7 -26.26 -3.78 -10.91
N TYR A 8 -25.07 -3.30 -10.55
CA TYR A 8 -24.89 -2.05 -9.82
C TYR A 8 -24.48 -0.91 -10.76
N PRO A 9 -25.29 0.16 -10.86
CA PRO A 9 -24.99 1.27 -11.76
C PRO A 9 -23.76 2.03 -11.31
N LEU A 10 -23.11 2.70 -12.26
CA LEU A 10 -22.06 3.67 -11.98
C LEU A 10 -22.61 4.81 -11.12
N ARG A 11 -21.79 5.32 -10.21
CA ARG A 11 -22.05 6.56 -9.45
C ARG A 11 -21.68 7.82 -10.22
N LYS A 12 -21.03 7.69 -11.39
CA LYS A 12 -20.67 8.82 -12.26
C LYS A 12 -21.87 9.75 -12.51
N PRO A 13 -21.82 11.03 -12.10
CA PRO A 13 -22.90 11.97 -12.36
C PRO A 13 -23.17 12.17 -13.86
N LYS A 14 -24.41 12.48 -14.21
CA LYS A 14 -24.78 12.82 -15.58
C LYS A 14 -23.97 14.03 -16.05
N ASN A 15 -23.43 13.96 -17.27
CA ASN A 15 -22.59 15.00 -17.88
C ASN A 15 -21.28 15.29 -17.13
N HIS A 16 -20.83 14.42 -16.23
CA HIS A 16 -19.54 14.57 -15.55
C HIS A 16 -18.38 14.62 -16.54
N ARG A 17 -17.58 15.67 -16.46
CA ARG A 17 -16.34 15.85 -17.23
C ARG A 17 -15.17 15.92 -16.27
N LEU A 18 -14.08 15.25 -16.64
CA LEU A 18 -12.86 15.31 -15.84
C LEU A 18 -12.26 16.72 -15.89
N PRO A 19 -11.78 17.24 -14.75
CA PRO A 19 -11.04 18.50 -14.73
C PRO A 19 -9.66 18.36 -15.39
N ILE A 20 -9.09 17.14 -15.37
CA ILE A 20 -7.81 16.79 -15.98
C ILE A 20 -7.88 15.32 -16.47
N PRO A 21 -7.19 14.96 -17.58
CA PRO A 21 -7.10 13.58 -18.04
C PRO A 21 -6.57 12.62 -16.97
N ARG A 22 -7.01 11.36 -17.05
CA ARG A 22 -6.66 10.30 -16.10
C ARG A 22 -6.44 8.99 -16.83
N TRP A 23 -5.48 8.22 -16.35
CA TRP A 23 -5.10 6.95 -16.95
C TRP A 23 -5.13 5.85 -15.91
N HIS A 24 -5.37 4.63 -16.36
CA HIS A 24 -5.31 3.43 -15.52
C HIS A 24 -4.39 2.40 -16.15
N LEU A 25 -3.91 1.49 -15.33
CA LEU A 25 -3.17 0.32 -15.74
C LEU A 25 -4.05 -0.63 -16.56
N ALA A 26 -3.54 -1.04 -17.71
CA ALA A 26 -4.03 -2.20 -18.45
C ALA A 26 -2.90 -3.22 -18.62
N LEU A 27 -3.13 -4.43 -18.13
CA LEU A 27 -2.20 -5.56 -18.19
C LEU A 27 -2.47 -6.39 -19.45
N ALA A 28 -1.51 -7.24 -19.83
CA ALA A 28 -1.69 -8.16 -20.94
C ALA A 28 -2.89 -9.12 -20.69
N PRO A 29 -3.67 -9.51 -21.72
CA PRO A 29 -4.88 -10.32 -21.54
C PRO A 29 -4.69 -11.67 -20.83
N ALA A 30 -3.47 -12.22 -20.84
CA ALA A 30 -3.14 -13.48 -20.17
C ALA A 30 -2.94 -13.32 -18.65
N VAL A 31 -2.73 -12.09 -18.15
CA VAL A 31 -2.57 -11.83 -16.72
C VAL A 31 -3.95 -11.90 -16.07
N THR A 32 -4.10 -12.75 -15.06
CA THR A 32 -5.35 -12.89 -14.29
C THR A 32 -5.23 -12.30 -12.88
N HIS A 33 -4.00 -12.23 -12.37
CA HIS A 33 -3.68 -11.71 -11.04
C HIS A 33 -2.42 -10.85 -11.08
N VAL A 34 -2.32 -9.92 -10.15
CA VAL A 34 -1.05 -9.29 -9.75
C VAL A 34 -0.76 -9.67 -8.32
N PHE A 35 0.51 -9.83 -7.99
CA PHE A 35 0.95 -10.20 -6.65
C PHE A 35 1.78 -9.07 -6.08
N THR A 36 1.48 -8.68 -4.84
CA THR A 36 2.16 -7.60 -4.13
C THR A 36 2.71 -8.13 -2.82
N ALA A 37 3.93 -7.75 -2.47
CA ALA A 37 4.51 -8.04 -1.16
C ALA A 37 5.16 -6.79 -0.57
N TYR A 38 4.81 -6.48 0.67
CA TYR A 38 5.49 -5.52 1.52
C TYR A 38 6.40 -6.31 2.46
N ILE A 39 7.71 -6.03 2.42
CA ILE A 39 8.69 -6.58 3.35
C ILE A 39 9.18 -5.45 4.23
N GLY A 40 9.12 -5.61 5.54
CA GLY A 40 9.55 -4.58 6.48
C GLY A 40 10.59 -5.06 7.48
N VAL A 41 11.48 -4.14 7.83
CA VAL A 41 12.53 -4.33 8.83
C VAL A 41 12.43 -3.18 9.81
N GLN A 42 12.09 -3.49 11.05
CA GLN A 42 11.83 -2.54 12.11
C GLN A 42 12.98 -2.54 13.11
N ARG A 43 13.62 -1.40 13.31
CA ARG A 43 14.63 -1.24 14.37
C ARG A 43 13.95 -0.90 15.69
N HIS A 44 14.40 -1.55 16.77
CA HIS A 44 13.91 -1.29 18.14
C HIS A 44 14.84 -0.38 18.95
N ALA A 45 16.05 -0.18 18.45
CA ALA A 45 17.11 0.62 19.07
C ALA A 45 17.99 1.27 17.98
N ALA A 46 18.96 2.07 18.40
CA ALA A 46 19.97 2.67 17.52
C ALA A 46 21.41 2.34 17.96
N ASP A 47 21.58 1.18 18.60
CA ASP A 47 22.87 0.68 19.08
C ASP A 47 23.58 -0.21 18.05
N GLU A 48 24.83 -0.58 18.33
CA GLU A 48 25.65 -1.39 17.42
C GLU A 48 25.02 -2.76 17.07
N PRO A 49 24.44 -3.52 18.01
CA PRO A 49 23.68 -4.73 17.69
C PRO A 49 22.55 -4.49 16.68
N CYS A 50 21.74 -3.45 16.88
CA CYS A 50 20.65 -3.12 15.97
C CYS A 50 21.16 -2.77 14.56
N LEU A 51 22.16 -1.90 14.46
CA LEU A 51 22.70 -1.48 13.17
C LEU A 51 23.35 -2.64 12.40
N ARG A 52 24.02 -3.56 13.11
CA ARG A 52 24.58 -4.77 12.52
C ARG A 52 23.47 -5.71 12.03
N ALA A 53 22.44 -5.94 12.84
CA ALA A 53 21.28 -6.76 12.47
C ALA A 53 20.58 -6.20 11.23
N ASP A 54 20.29 -4.90 11.25
CA ASP A 54 19.64 -4.17 10.15
C ASP A 54 20.45 -4.29 8.85
N ALA A 55 21.76 -4.03 8.90
CA ALA A 55 22.63 -4.17 7.75
C ALA A 55 22.65 -5.60 7.19
N GLN A 56 22.72 -6.62 8.05
CA GLN A 56 22.72 -8.03 7.65
C GLN A 56 21.39 -8.43 7.00
N ILE A 57 20.27 -8.06 7.60
CA ILE A 57 18.92 -8.36 7.08
C ILE A 57 18.68 -7.61 5.77
N ALA A 58 18.95 -6.31 5.72
CA ALA A 58 18.78 -5.51 4.51
C ALA A 58 19.65 -6.04 3.36
N SER A 59 20.85 -6.54 3.66
CA SER A 59 21.70 -7.21 2.67
C SER A 59 21.07 -8.50 2.13
N ALA A 60 20.52 -9.33 3.01
CA ALA A 60 19.82 -10.55 2.61
C ALA A 60 18.56 -10.26 1.78
N ILE A 61 17.79 -9.23 2.13
CA ILE A 61 16.62 -8.80 1.36
C ILE A 61 17.05 -8.29 -0.01
N ARG A 62 18.11 -7.46 -0.12
CA ARG A 62 18.64 -7.02 -1.42
C ARG A 62 19.04 -8.20 -2.31
N ALA A 63 19.77 -9.17 -1.76
CA ALA A 63 20.13 -10.38 -2.50
C ALA A 63 18.90 -11.19 -2.94
N TRP A 64 17.85 -11.24 -2.11
CA TRP A 64 16.59 -11.89 -2.46
C TRP A 64 15.84 -11.15 -3.58
N LEU A 65 15.81 -9.81 -3.56
CA LEU A 65 15.18 -8.98 -4.60
C LEU A 65 15.82 -9.20 -5.97
N GLU A 66 17.14 -9.43 -6.00
CA GLU A 66 17.93 -9.63 -7.23
C GLU A 66 18.01 -11.10 -7.68
N ALA A 67 17.42 -12.04 -6.93
CA ALA A 67 17.43 -13.45 -7.25
C ALA A 67 16.61 -13.77 -8.53
N GLY A 68 16.84 -14.95 -9.13
CA GLY A 68 16.19 -15.33 -10.40
C GLY A 68 14.65 -15.38 -10.38
N HIS A 69 14.04 -15.56 -9.20
CA HIS A 69 12.60 -15.50 -8.98
C HIS A 69 12.14 -14.20 -8.28
N GLY A 70 13.04 -13.23 -8.10
CA GLY A 70 12.74 -11.93 -7.49
C GLY A 70 11.61 -11.17 -8.22
N PRO A 71 11.12 -10.08 -7.61
CA PRO A 71 10.02 -9.31 -8.18
C PRO A 71 10.37 -8.75 -9.56
N ALA A 72 9.36 -8.66 -10.42
CA ALA A 72 9.49 -7.97 -11.70
C ALA A 72 9.80 -6.48 -11.48
N VAL A 73 9.27 -5.91 -10.39
CA VAL A 73 9.54 -4.54 -9.96
C VAL A 73 9.53 -4.48 -8.44
N PHE A 74 10.46 -3.73 -7.86
CA PHE A 74 10.36 -3.31 -6.47
C PHE A 74 10.68 -1.82 -6.31
N GLU A 75 10.30 -1.31 -5.14
CA GLU A 75 10.59 0.04 -4.66
C GLU A 75 10.96 -0.03 -3.16
N ALA A 76 11.95 0.76 -2.74
CA ALA A 76 12.40 0.84 -1.35
C ALA A 76 11.93 2.13 -0.68
N PHE A 77 11.56 2.05 0.59
CA PHE A 77 10.99 3.13 1.36
C PHE A 77 11.55 3.17 2.78
N ALA A 78 11.65 4.40 3.30
CA ALA A 78 11.73 4.65 4.73
C ALA A 78 10.35 5.04 5.26
N MET A 79 10.00 4.58 6.46
CA MET A 79 8.78 5.01 7.13
C MET A 79 8.91 6.47 7.62
N ILE A 80 7.92 7.29 7.26
CA ILE A 80 7.78 8.67 7.77
C ILE A 80 6.97 8.65 9.06
N ASP A 81 5.82 7.96 9.01
CA ASP A 81 4.87 7.87 10.12
C ASP A 81 4.02 6.59 9.98
N GLY A 82 3.51 6.10 11.09
CA GLY A 82 2.76 4.85 11.17
C GLY A 82 2.47 4.49 12.63
N ALA A 83 1.56 3.54 12.83
CA ALA A 83 1.33 2.97 14.16
C ALA A 83 2.54 2.15 14.68
N GLU A 84 3.45 1.76 13.77
CA GLU A 84 4.67 1.02 14.05
C GLU A 84 5.89 1.95 14.22
N ALA A 85 7.05 1.41 14.60
CA ALA A 85 8.24 2.24 14.80
C ALA A 85 8.67 2.94 13.50
N THR A 86 8.95 4.24 13.57
CA THR A 86 9.33 5.07 12.41
C THR A 86 10.68 4.67 11.81
N ASP A 87 11.54 4.02 12.58
CA ASP A 87 12.79 3.41 12.10
C ASP A 87 12.53 2.08 11.38
N THR A 88 11.69 2.11 10.35
CA THR A 88 11.32 0.95 9.53
C THR A 88 11.68 1.16 8.07
N SER A 89 12.47 0.25 7.51
CA SER A 89 12.68 0.13 6.07
C SER A 89 11.66 -0.81 5.46
N VAL A 90 11.08 -0.43 4.32
CA VAL A 90 10.02 -1.19 3.64
C VAL A 90 10.36 -1.37 2.16
N TRP A 91 10.22 -2.58 1.65
CA TRP A 91 10.29 -2.90 0.23
C TRP A 91 8.92 -3.31 -0.27
N VAL A 92 8.44 -2.66 -1.32
CA VAL A 92 7.19 -3.02 -2.00
C VAL A 92 7.54 -3.68 -3.33
N CYS A 93 7.06 -4.91 -3.51
CA CYS A 93 7.48 -5.82 -4.57
C CYS A 93 6.27 -6.29 -5.38
N TYR A 94 6.43 -6.42 -6.69
CA TYR A 94 5.34 -6.78 -7.61
C TYR A 94 5.73 -7.91 -8.58
N TRP A 95 4.77 -8.81 -8.81
CA TRP A 95 4.84 -9.89 -9.80
C TRP A 95 3.56 -9.98 -10.63
N GLN A 96 3.66 -10.59 -11.81
CA GLN A 96 2.53 -11.02 -12.65
C GLN A 96 2.46 -12.55 -12.80
N ASP A 97 3.46 -13.27 -12.26
CA ASP A 97 3.67 -14.70 -12.42
C ASP A 97 3.58 -15.36 -11.04
N ALA A 98 2.61 -16.26 -10.88
CA ALA A 98 2.31 -16.92 -9.61
C ALA A 98 3.46 -17.81 -9.14
N ASP A 99 4.06 -18.59 -10.05
CA ASP A 99 5.13 -19.52 -9.71
C ASP A 99 6.37 -18.77 -9.23
N LYS A 100 6.70 -17.63 -9.87
CA LYS A 100 7.78 -16.75 -9.41
C LYS A 100 7.48 -16.12 -8.06
N TYR A 101 6.25 -15.64 -7.86
CA TYR A 101 5.82 -15.07 -6.58
C TYR A 101 5.95 -16.10 -5.45
N ASP A 102 5.38 -17.30 -5.63
CA ASP A 102 5.43 -18.38 -4.64
C ASP A 102 6.87 -18.83 -4.36
N ALA A 103 7.68 -19.02 -5.39
CA ALA A 103 9.10 -19.37 -5.23
C ALA A 103 9.89 -18.28 -4.49
N ALA A 104 9.62 -17.00 -4.79
CA ALA A 104 10.25 -15.88 -4.09
C ALA A 104 9.86 -15.87 -2.61
N LEU A 105 8.58 -16.05 -2.29
CA LEU A 105 8.09 -16.04 -0.92
C LEU A 105 8.58 -17.24 -0.11
N GLN A 106 8.72 -18.41 -0.73
CA GLN A 106 9.34 -19.58 -0.10
C GLN A 106 10.84 -19.33 0.18
N ALA A 107 11.55 -18.66 -0.72
CA ALA A 107 12.96 -18.32 -0.53
C ALA A 107 13.18 -17.28 0.58
N LEU A 108 12.24 -16.35 0.79
CA LEU A 108 12.27 -15.37 1.88
C LEU A 108 11.58 -15.90 3.15
N ALA A 109 12.11 -16.99 3.71
CA ALA A 109 11.62 -17.53 4.98
C ALA A 109 12.08 -16.64 6.16
N LEU A 110 11.21 -15.76 6.65
CA LEU A 110 11.53 -14.83 7.74
C LEU A 110 12.07 -15.52 9.01
N PRO A 111 11.53 -16.66 9.48
CA PRO A 111 12.07 -17.34 10.66
C PRO A 111 13.52 -17.80 10.46
N ALA A 112 13.83 -18.35 9.28
CA ALA A 112 15.17 -18.81 8.94
C ALA A 112 16.15 -17.65 8.75
N LEU A 113 15.68 -16.50 8.26
CA LEU A 113 16.48 -15.28 8.16
C LEU A 113 16.77 -14.70 9.55
N PHE A 114 15.73 -14.61 10.39
CA PHE A 114 15.82 -14.11 11.76
C PHE A 114 16.73 -14.98 12.63
N SER A 115 16.65 -16.31 12.50
CA SER A 115 17.47 -17.24 13.29
C SER A 115 18.97 -17.20 12.98
N ARG A 116 19.38 -16.57 11.86
CA ARG A 116 20.81 -16.38 11.51
C ARG A 116 21.45 -15.22 12.26
N LEU A 117 20.66 -14.36 12.89
CA LEU A 117 21.15 -13.26 13.72
C LEU A 117 21.61 -13.80 15.09
N GLU A 118 22.60 -13.14 15.68
CA GLU A 118 22.97 -13.40 17.07
C GLU A 118 21.80 -13.11 18.03
N THR A 119 21.76 -13.75 19.20
CA THR A 119 20.65 -13.57 20.16
C THR A 119 20.41 -12.11 20.53
N ARG A 120 21.47 -11.34 20.78
CA ARG A 120 21.35 -9.91 21.11
C ARG A 120 20.86 -9.07 19.93
N ASP A 121 21.26 -9.44 18.72
CA ASP A 121 20.87 -8.78 17.47
C ASP A 121 19.40 -9.06 17.13
N ARG A 122 18.90 -10.26 17.49
CA ARG A 122 17.48 -10.62 17.33
C ARG A 122 16.56 -9.75 18.17
N GLU A 123 16.96 -9.42 19.40
CA GLU A 123 16.14 -8.61 20.32
C GLU A 123 15.94 -7.17 19.81
N SER A 124 16.88 -6.66 19.01
CA SER A 124 16.89 -5.27 18.55
C SER A 124 16.20 -5.02 17.20
N ILE A 125 15.71 -6.07 16.53
CA ILE A 125 15.06 -5.94 15.21
C ILE A 125 13.78 -6.77 15.09
N GLY A 126 12.79 -6.23 14.38
CA GLY A 126 11.58 -6.94 13.97
C GLY A 126 11.52 -7.11 12.46
N LEU A 127 11.00 -8.23 11.97
CA LEU A 127 10.83 -8.52 10.55
C LEU A 127 9.36 -8.78 10.26
N TRP A 128 8.85 -8.26 9.16
CA TRP A 128 7.49 -8.57 8.75
C TRP A 128 7.34 -8.68 7.23
N ARG A 129 6.30 -9.42 6.83
CA ARG A 129 5.85 -9.56 5.46
C ARG A 129 4.34 -9.49 5.41
N GLU A 130 3.83 -8.65 4.52
CA GLU A 130 2.41 -8.59 4.18
C GLU A 130 2.30 -8.75 2.67
N CYS A 131 1.79 -9.88 2.20
CA CYS A 131 1.72 -10.19 0.79
C CYS A 131 0.32 -10.64 0.40
N PHE A 132 -0.08 -10.35 -0.84
CA PHE A 132 -1.41 -10.65 -1.32
C PHE A 132 -1.46 -10.81 -2.85
N ALA A 133 -2.36 -11.68 -3.29
CA ALA A 133 -2.76 -11.82 -4.69
C ALA A 133 -4.02 -10.97 -4.95
N THR A 134 -4.04 -10.22 -6.04
CA THR A 134 -5.22 -9.45 -6.46
C THR A 134 -5.69 -9.92 -7.82
N ALA A 135 -6.89 -10.48 -7.88
CA ALA A 135 -7.56 -10.78 -9.14
C ALA A 135 -7.81 -9.47 -9.92
N LEU A 136 -7.48 -9.45 -11.22
CA LEU A 136 -7.64 -8.23 -12.04
C LEU A 136 -9.05 -7.61 -12.01
N PRO A 137 -10.14 -8.39 -11.98
CA PRO A 137 -11.48 -7.81 -11.87
C PRO A 137 -11.74 -7.06 -10.55
N ARG A 138 -10.87 -7.22 -9.55
CA ARG A 138 -10.93 -6.58 -8.23
C ARG A 138 -9.83 -5.53 -7.99
N LEU A 139 -9.10 -5.18 -9.04
CA LEU A 139 -8.06 -4.17 -9.05
C LEU A 139 -8.57 -2.89 -9.73
N GLU A 140 -8.18 -1.73 -9.20
CA GLU A 140 -8.23 -0.48 -9.95
C GLU A 140 -6.98 0.37 -9.70
N THR A 141 -6.62 1.16 -10.71
CA THR A 141 -5.55 2.15 -10.60
C THR A 141 -5.99 3.46 -11.23
N ASN A 142 -5.36 4.56 -10.83
CA ASN A 142 -5.61 5.88 -11.40
C ASN A 142 -4.36 6.75 -11.29
N TYR A 143 -3.87 7.23 -12.42
CA TYR A 143 -2.66 8.05 -12.57
C TYR A 143 -3.04 9.44 -13.08
N SER A 144 -2.36 10.48 -12.58
CA SER A 144 -2.61 11.88 -12.97
C SER A 144 -1.71 12.42 -14.09
N GLY A 145 -0.82 11.59 -14.64
CA GLY A 145 0.09 11.90 -15.73
C GLY A 145 0.88 10.67 -16.17
N LEU A 146 1.47 10.73 -17.36
CA LEU A 146 2.19 9.62 -17.99
C LEU A 146 3.72 9.74 -17.89
N ASP A 147 4.23 10.90 -17.48
CA ASP A 147 5.66 11.16 -17.22
C ASP A 147 6.16 10.59 -15.89
N TYR A 148 5.27 9.99 -15.09
CA TYR A 148 5.63 9.18 -13.92
C TYR A 148 4.60 8.08 -13.66
N LEU A 149 5.03 6.82 -13.71
CA LEU A 149 4.17 5.63 -13.58
C LEU A 149 4.79 4.63 -12.59
N PRO A 150 4.59 4.80 -11.27
CA PRO A 150 5.13 3.95 -10.22
C PRO A 150 4.23 2.74 -9.91
N GLY A 151 4.65 1.93 -8.93
CA GLY A 151 3.88 0.78 -8.44
C GLY A 151 3.60 -0.22 -9.57
N LEU A 152 2.35 -0.70 -9.63
CA LEU A 152 1.92 -1.69 -10.62
C LEU A 152 2.13 -1.27 -12.09
N ALA A 153 2.16 0.02 -12.41
CA ALA A 153 2.37 0.49 -13.78
C ALA A 153 3.82 0.32 -14.28
N ARG A 154 4.77 -0.02 -13.41
CA ARG A 154 6.12 -0.40 -13.82
C ARG A 154 6.23 -1.84 -14.29
N LEU A 155 5.22 -2.68 -14.03
CA LEU A 155 5.25 -4.07 -14.44
C LEU A 155 5.41 -4.18 -15.98
N PRO A 156 6.10 -5.21 -16.47
CA PRO A 156 6.37 -5.37 -17.90
C PRO A 156 5.08 -5.59 -18.70
N GLY A 157 5.09 -5.18 -19.97
CA GLY A 157 3.98 -5.40 -20.91
C GLY A 157 2.70 -4.64 -20.57
N THR A 158 2.77 -3.62 -19.71
CA THR A 158 1.63 -2.80 -19.33
C THR A 158 1.38 -1.65 -20.31
N THR A 159 0.13 -1.20 -20.38
CA THR A 159 -0.28 0.02 -21.09
C THR A 159 -1.11 0.90 -20.17
N THR A 160 -1.30 2.16 -20.55
CA THR A 160 -1.99 3.16 -19.71
C THR A 160 -3.08 3.90 -20.48
N PRO A 161 -4.20 3.25 -20.84
CA PRO A 161 -5.30 3.93 -21.53
C PRO A 161 -5.97 4.99 -20.65
N GLU A 162 -6.52 6.01 -21.30
CA GLU A 162 -7.28 7.07 -20.63
C GLU A 162 -8.67 6.57 -20.20
N HIS A 163 -9.17 7.07 -19.07
CA HIS A 163 -10.53 6.79 -18.59
C HIS A 163 -11.21 8.06 -18.05
N ASP A 164 -12.54 8.00 -17.93
CA ASP A 164 -13.38 9.14 -17.50
C ASP A 164 -13.95 9.00 -16.07
N ARG A 165 -13.60 7.90 -15.39
CA ARG A 165 -14.07 7.56 -14.04
C ARG A 165 -13.15 8.11 -12.96
N SER A 166 -13.17 9.43 -12.73
CA SER A 166 -12.37 10.08 -11.67
C SER A 166 -13.02 11.40 -11.23
N ALA A 167 -12.54 12.00 -10.14
CA ALA A 167 -13.04 13.26 -9.59
C ALA A 167 -14.54 13.29 -9.20
N TYR A 168 -15.08 12.16 -8.72
CA TYR A 168 -16.37 12.07 -8.04
C TYR A 168 -16.34 10.96 -6.97
N TRP A 169 -17.20 11.07 -5.94
CA TRP A 169 -17.33 10.03 -4.92
C TRP A 169 -17.93 8.76 -5.52
N GLY A 170 -17.24 7.63 -5.36
CA GLY A 170 -17.59 6.38 -6.04
C GLY A 170 -16.73 6.05 -7.26
N ALA A 171 -15.85 6.96 -7.70
CA ALA A 171 -15.05 6.75 -8.90
C ALA A 171 -14.08 5.57 -8.79
N ALA A 172 -13.48 5.34 -7.62
CA ALA A 172 -12.60 4.18 -7.36
C ALA A 172 -13.36 2.88 -7.59
N ARG A 173 -14.49 2.69 -6.90
CA ARG A 173 -15.36 1.54 -7.10
C ARG A 173 -15.83 1.39 -8.55
N ASP A 174 -16.22 2.49 -9.19
CA ASP A 174 -16.67 2.45 -10.59
C ASP A 174 -15.55 2.01 -11.57
N ARG A 175 -14.26 2.09 -11.18
CA ARG A 175 -13.14 1.55 -11.98
C ARG A 175 -12.89 0.05 -11.76
N ILE A 176 -13.33 -0.52 -10.64
CA ILE A 176 -13.20 -1.96 -10.36
C ILE A 176 -14.21 -2.72 -11.24
N PRO A 177 -13.77 -3.64 -12.11
CA PRO A 177 -14.69 -4.41 -12.96
C PRO A 177 -15.80 -5.14 -12.21
N ASP A 178 -15.45 -5.86 -11.14
CA ASP A 178 -16.39 -6.65 -10.33
C ASP A 178 -17.42 -5.80 -9.58
N ALA A 179 -17.16 -4.50 -9.41
CA ALA A 179 -18.14 -3.58 -8.85
C ALA A 179 -19.43 -3.46 -9.70
N ALA A 180 -19.43 -4.01 -10.91
CA ALA A 180 -20.63 -4.20 -11.70
C ALA A 180 -21.64 -5.14 -11.05
N HIS A 181 -21.20 -6.10 -10.23
CA HIS A 181 -22.01 -7.19 -9.70
C HIS A 181 -21.77 -7.49 -8.22
N ASP A 182 -20.76 -6.88 -7.59
CA ASP A 182 -20.43 -7.01 -6.17
C ASP A 182 -20.25 -5.60 -5.56
N LEU A 183 -20.72 -5.40 -4.33
CA LEU A 183 -20.48 -4.15 -3.58
C LEU A 183 -19.37 -4.29 -2.54
N PHE A 184 -18.73 -5.47 -2.49
CA PHE A 184 -17.66 -5.81 -1.57
C PHE A 184 -18.06 -5.61 -0.09
N PRO A 185 -19.19 -6.21 0.35
CA PRO A 185 -19.59 -6.14 1.75
C PRO A 185 -18.56 -6.86 2.63
N LYS A 186 -18.53 -6.51 3.91
CA LYS A 186 -17.79 -7.30 4.90
C LYS A 186 -18.47 -8.66 5.12
N PRO A 187 -17.74 -9.65 5.66
CA PRO A 187 -18.37 -10.86 6.19
C PRO A 187 -19.41 -10.51 7.26
N THR A 188 -20.53 -11.22 7.28
CA THR A 188 -21.58 -11.07 8.30
C THR A 188 -21.19 -11.65 9.65
N ASP A 189 -20.31 -12.66 9.66
CA ASP A 189 -19.80 -13.32 10.86
C ASP A 189 -18.27 -13.16 10.89
N PRO A 190 -17.72 -12.13 11.56
CA PRO A 190 -16.29 -12.03 11.73
C PRO A 190 -15.79 -13.21 12.57
N VAL A 191 -14.73 -13.88 12.13
CA VAL A 191 -14.03 -14.87 12.95
C VAL A 191 -13.39 -14.13 14.11
N SER A 192 -14.04 -14.10 15.28
CA SER A 192 -13.42 -13.58 16.50
C SER A 192 -12.40 -14.60 17.00
N LEU A 193 -11.14 -14.18 17.10
CA LEU A 193 -10.14 -14.97 17.83
C LEU A 193 -10.39 -14.92 19.34
N PRO A 194 -9.91 -15.92 20.10
CA PRO A 194 -10.21 -16.04 21.53
C PRO A 194 -9.73 -14.82 22.34
N PRO A 195 -10.42 -14.41 23.43
CA PRO A 195 -10.10 -13.21 24.20
C PRO A 195 -8.68 -13.09 24.75
N ASP A 196 -7.96 -14.22 24.91
CA ASP A 196 -6.59 -14.28 25.44
C ASP A 196 -5.50 -14.10 24.37
N SER A 197 -5.85 -13.82 23.11
CA SER A 197 -4.89 -13.64 22.00
C SER A 197 -4.29 -12.23 21.90
N ALA A 198 -4.18 -11.49 23.01
CA ALA A 198 -3.60 -10.15 22.99
C ALA A 198 -2.18 -10.18 22.38
N VAL A 199 -2.01 -9.44 21.28
CA VAL A 199 -0.74 -9.30 20.58
C VAL A 199 0.26 -8.59 21.51
N ARG A 200 1.26 -9.33 22.00
CA ARG A 200 2.36 -8.78 22.81
C ARG A 200 3.43 -8.11 21.96
N GLY A 201 3.53 -8.47 20.67
CA GLY A 201 4.51 -7.95 19.73
C GLY A 201 5.89 -8.58 19.92
N ARG A 202 6.81 -7.87 20.57
CA ARG A 202 8.22 -8.27 20.68
C ARG A 202 8.37 -9.67 21.27
N GLY A 203 9.26 -10.47 20.68
CA GLY A 203 9.48 -11.87 21.01
C GLY A 203 8.43 -12.85 20.47
N GLN A 204 7.41 -12.40 19.73
CA GLN A 204 6.44 -13.27 19.08
C GLN A 204 6.73 -13.49 17.60
N HIS A 205 6.28 -14.62 17.09
CA HIS A 205 6.09 -14.89 15.66
C HIS A 205 4.60 -15.03 15.39
N LEU A 206 4.02 -14.11 14.65
CA LEU A 206 2.59 -14.06 14.34
C LEU A 206 2.38 -14.33 12.86
N VAL A 207 1.38 -15.14 12.52
CA VAL A 207 0.96 -15.40 11.14
C VAL A 207 -0.55 -15.23 10.99
N GLY A 208 -1.00 -14.82 9.82
CA GLY A 208 -2.40 -14.48 9.60
C GLY A 208 -2.82 -14.43 8.14
N THR A 209 -4.12 -14.27 7.92
CA THR A 209 -4.73 -14.09 6.60
C THR A 209 -5.89 -13.10 6.67
N ASN A 210 -6.42 -12.69 5.52
CA ASN A 210 -7.49 -11.71 5.43
C ASN A 210 -8.89 -12.32 5.30
N PRO A 211 -9.91 -11.60 5.79
CA PRO A 211 -11.30 -11.93 5.48
C PRO A 211 -11.65 -11.53 4.05
N GLN A 212 -12.80 -12.03 3.58
CA GLN A 212 -13.39 -11.64 2.31
C GLN A 212 -13.52 -10.11 2.20
N ASN A 213 -13.13 -9.56 1.04
CA ASN A 213 -13.28 -8.16 0.65
C ASN A 213 -12.45 -7.14 1.44
N LEU A 214 -11.41 -7.58 2.16
CA LEU A 214 -10.39 -6.67 2.70
C LEU A 214 -9.86 -5.78 1.57
N ALA A 215 -9.83 -4.47 1.78
CA ALA A 215 -9.40 -3.51 0.77
C ALA A 215 -8.01 -2.97 1.13
N HIS A 216 -7.10 -3.00 0.16
CA HIS A 216 -5.80 -2.36 0.28
C HIS A 216 -5.72 -1.17 -0.66
N ILE A 217 -5.22 -0.03 -0.19
CA ILE A 217 -4.91 1.14 -1.02
C ILE A 217 -3.45 1.55 -0.83
N ARG A 218 -2.76 1.83 -1.94
CA ARG A 218 -1.52 2.61 -1.96
C ARG A 218 -1.75 3.87 -2.78
N SER A 219 -1.59 5.04 -2.15
CA SER A 219 -1.84 6.35 -2.74
C SER A 219 -0.59 7.21 -2.63
N GLY A 220 -0.01 7.59 -3.76
CA GLY A 220 1.29 8.25 -3.82
C GLY A 220 1.27 9.64 -4.45
N GLN A 221 2.33 10.37 -4.13
CA GLN A 221 2.60 11.73 -4.55
C GLN A 221 4.06 11.81 -4.99
N PHE A 222 4.30 12.33 -6.19
CA PHE A 222 5.63 12.51 -6.76
C PHE A 222 5.78 13.95 -7.25
N TRP A 223 6.83 14.63 -6.79
CA TRP A 223 7.08 16.05 -7.08
C TRP A 223 8.56 16.34 -7.35
N GLU A 224 9.36 15.31 -7.64
CA GLU A 224 10.78 15.44 -7.99
C GLU A 224 11.00 16.27 -9.25
N ASN A 225 10.07 16.20 -10.20
CA ASN A 225 10.08 16.96 -11.45
C ASN A 225 9.40 18.34 -11.33
N CYS A 226 8.93 18.74 -10.14
CA CYS A 226 8.31 20.03 -9.92
C CYS A 226 9.34 21.16 -9.92
N GLY A 227 8.98 22.31 -10.51
CA GLY A 227 9.68 23.56 -10.24
C GLY A 227 9.52 23.96 -8.77
N GLN A 228 10.44 24.79 -8.26
CA GLN A 228 10.48 25.16 -6.84
C GLN A 228 9.15 25.68 -6.30
N GLN A 229 8.45 26.53 -7.06
CA GLN A 229 7.15 27.07 -6.66
C GLN A 229 6.08 25.99 -6.47
N GLU A 230 6.04 24.98 -7.34
CA GLU A 230 5.09 23.88 -7.24
C GLU A 230 5.48 22.91 -6.11
N ALA A 231 6.77 22.63 -5.95
CA ALA A 231 7.29 21.85 -4.84
C ALA A 231 6.94 22.52 -3.49
N ASP A 232 7.17 23.82 -3.34
CA ASP A 232 6.79 24.57 -2.13
C ASP A 232 5.28 24.56 -1.89
N ALA A 233 4.47 24.68 -2.94
CA ALA A 233 3.01 24.60 -2.81
C ALA A 233 2.56 23.22 -2.31
N TYR A 234 3.21 22.14 -2.76
CA TYR A 234 2.96 20.80 -2.25
C TYR A 234 3.47 20.66 -0.80
N GLU A 235 4.76 20.84 -0.58
CA GLU A 235 5.48 20.58 0.68
C GLU A 235 4.97 21.45 1.84
N ARG A 236 4.54 22.69 1.60
CA ARG A 236 4.13 23.62 2.68
C ARG A 236 2.62 23.67 2.90
N ARG A 237 1.80 23.10 2.02
CA ARG A 237 0.34 23.21 2.10
C ARG A 237 -0.36 21.87 1.96
N LEU A 238 -0.11 21.15 0.87
CA LEU A 238 -0.85 19.93 0.56
C LEU A 238 -0.34 18.73 1.38
N GLU A 239 0.97 18.57 1.48
CA GLU A 239 1.60 17.46 2.20
C GLU A 239 1.26 17.45 3.70
N PRO A 240 1.28 18.58 4.44
CA PRO A 240 0.87 18.57 5.85
C PRO A 240 -0.60 18.18 6.04
N THR A 241 -1.48 18.62 5.12
CA THR A 241 -2.90 18.24 5.13
C THR A 241 -3.08 16.73 4.88
N LEU A 242 -2.27 16.17 3.96
CA LEU A 242 -2.22 14.74 3.71
C LEU A 242 -1.77 13.97 4.96
N HIS A 243 -0.68 14.42 5.58
CA HIS A 243 -0.11 13.77 6.75
C HIS A 243 -1.09 13.77 7.94
N GLU A 244 -1.78 14.88 8.19
CA GLU A 244 -2.84 14.94 9.20
C GLU A 244 -3.98 13.95 8.91
N GLY A 245 -4.37 13.81 7.64
CA GLY A 245 -5.36 12.82 7.24
C GLY A 245 -4.93 11.37 7.48
N LEU A 246 -3.67 11.04 7.19
CA LEU A 246 -3.09 9.73 7.47
C LEU A 246 -2.99 9.47 8.98
N ARG A 247 -2.54 10.45 9.77
CA ARG A 247 -2.47 10.35 11.23
C ARG A 247 -3.84 10.11 11.85
N TYR A 248 -4.88 10.78 11.36
CA TYR A 248 -6.23 10.54 11.82
C TYR A 248 -6.66 9.08 11.62
N LEU A 249 -6.36 8.48 10.46
CA LEU A 249 -6.62 7.05 10.21
C LEU A 249 -5.86 6.14 11.19
N MET A 250 -4.59 6.47 11.48
CA MET A 250 -3.75 5.73 12.42
C MET A 250 -4.29 5.78 13.86
N GLU A 251 -4.81 6.94 14.28
CA GLU A 251 -5.32 7.18 15.65
C GLU A 251 -6.76 6.71 15.86
N HIS A 252 -7.53 6.52 14.77
CA HIS A 252 -8.96 6.14 14.83
C HIS A 252 -9.26 4.86 14.03
N PRO A 253 -8.52 3.75 14.25
CA PRO A 253 -8.66 2.53 13.45
C PRO A 253 -10.03 1.86 13.64
N HIS A 254 -10.66 1.98 14.82
CA HIS A 254 -11.99 1.42 15.06
C HIS A 254 -13.12 2.19 14.36
N GLU A 255 -13.00 3.52 14.28
CA GLU A 255 -14.00 4.38 13.63
C GLU A 255 -13.89 4.28 12.10
N THR A 256 -12.66 4.32 11.60
CA THR A 256 -12.37 4.37 10.16
C THR A 256 -12.26 2.99 9.54
N GLU A 257 -12.02 1.97 10.38
CA GLU A 257 -11.69 0.60 9.99
C GLU A 257 -10.45 0.51 9.12
N ALA A 258 -9.56 1.50 9.22
CA ALA A 258 -8.21 1.43 8.71
C ALA A 258 -7.38 0.58 9.68
N MET A 259 -7.17 -0.68 9.32
CA MET A 259 -6.56 -1.69 10.19
C MET A 259 -5.04 -1.51 10.29
N SER A 260 -4.43 -1.00 9.23
CA SER A 260 -3.01 -0.64 9.17
C SER A 260 -2.86 0.55 8.24
N VAL A 261 -2.03 1.52 8.63
CA VAL A 261 -1.75 2.72 7.85
C VAL A 261 -0.28 3.06 7.98
N ARG A 262 0.38 3.28 6.84
CA ARG A 262 1.79 3.66 6.75
C ARG A 262 1.93 4.88 5.86
N TYR A 263 2.74 5.84 6.29
CA TYR A 263 3.22 6.92 5.45
C TYR A 263 4.70 6.69 5.13
N LEU A 264 5.01 6.54 3.85
CA LEU A 264 6.29 6.05 3.37
C LEU A 264 6.97 7.08 2.46
N ARG A 265 8.29 7.23 2.60
CA ARG A 265 9.18 8.03 1.74
C ARG A 265 9.91 7.11 0.79
N ASN A 266 9.78 7.30 -0.53
CA ASN A 266 10.56 6.52 -1.49
C ASN A 266 12.04 6.89 -1.33
N GLU A 267 12.91 5.89 -1.22
CA GLU A 267 14.35 6.13 -1.13
C GLU A 267 14.99 6.27 -2.51
N GLY A 268 14.34 5.81 -3.57
CA GLY A 268 14.92 5.79 -4.93
C GLY A 268 16.29 5.11 -4.93
N ASP A 269 17.19 5.62 -5.77
CA ASP A 269 18.61 5.23 -5.76
C ASP A 269 19.40 6.08 -4.74
N ALA A 270 18.87 6.26 -3.51
CA ALA A 270 19.43 7.14 -2.47
C ALA A 270 20.93 6.97 -2.23
N ALA A 271 21.47 5.77 -2.47
CA ALA A 271 22.89 5.45 -2.39
C ALA A 271 23.78 6.40 -3.21
N ALA A 272 23.27 7.04 -4.26
CA ALA A 272 24.07 7.94 -5.12
C ALA A 272 23.95 9.43 -4.78
N SER A 273 22.85 9.88 -4.14
CA SER A 273 22.55 11.32 -4.03
C SER A 273 22.48 11.88 -2.61
N GLY A 274 22.39 11.03 -1.59
CA GLY A 274 22.34 11.45 -0.18
C GLY A 274 21.11 12.30 0.20
N ARG A 275 20.13 12.46 -0.69
CA ARG A 275 18.87 13.16 -0.42
C ARG A 275 17.69 12.22 -0.60
N PRO A 276 16.65 12.31 0.25
CA PRO A 276 15.41 11.58 0.04
C PRO A 276 14.78 11.97 -1.30
N ARG A 277 14.19 10.98 -1.99
CA ARG A 277 13.41 11.24 -3.19
C ARG A 277 12.18 12.06 -2.83
N LYS A 278 11.82 13.01 -3.69
CA LYS A 278 10.58 13.80 -3.60
C LYS A 278 9.39 12.97 -4.07
N GLU A 279 9.15 11.92 -3.31
CA GLU A 279 8.09 10.96 -3.54
C GLU A 279 7.69 10.31 -2.21
N SER A 280 6.40 10.28 -1.94
CA SER A 280 5.84 9.59 -0.78
C SER A 280 4.56 8.85 -1.16
N CYS A 281 4.15 7.92 -0.30
CA CYS A 281 2.85 7.28 -0.41
C CYS A 281 2.26 6.90 0.94
N GLY A 282 0.93 7.00 1.05
CA GLY A 282 0.17 6.32 2.09
C GLY A 282 -0.21 4.92 1.62
N ALA A 283 0.02 3.91 2.45
CA ALA A 283 -0.46 2.54 2.22
C ALA A 283 -1.34 2.11 3.38
N ALA A 284 -2.51 1.53 3.11
CA ALA A 284 -3.42 1.16 4.17
C ALA A 284 -4.32 -0.03 3.80
N PHE A 285 -4.63 -0.84 4.81
CA PHE A 285 -5.68 -1.85 4.76
C PHE A 285 -6.94 -1.33 5.44
N PHE A 286 -8.08 -1.52 4.80
CA PHE A 286 -9.41 -1.19 5.29
C PHE A 286 -10.25 -2.46 5.34
N GLY A 287 -11.15 -2.54 6.33
CA GLY A 287 -12.07 -3.68 6.49
C GLY A 287 -12.85 -4.04 5.22
N ASN A 288 -13.20 -3.03 4.40
CA ASN A 288 -13.66 -3.21 3.02
C ASN A 288 -13.59 -1.90 2.22
N LEU A 289 -13.99 -1.96 0.94
CA LEU A 289 -14.00 -0.80 0.05
C LEU A 289 -14.95 0.32 0.53
N ASP A 290 -16.12 -0.01 1.10
CA ASP A 290 -17.06 1.02 1.58
C ASP A 290 -16.48 1.83 2.75
N SER A 291 -15.70 1.20 3.63
CA SER A 291 -15.03 1.93 4.73
C SER A 291 -13.98 2.91 4.22
N LEU A 292 -13.17 2.52 3.23
CA LEU A 292 -12.29 3.44 2.51
C LEU A 292 -13.08 4.60 1.85
N GLU A 293 -14.16 4.29 1.12
CA GLU A 293 -14.98 5.31 0.46
C GLU A 293 -15.67 6.25 1.45
N ARG A 294 -16.07 5.75 2.62
CA ARG A 294 -16.73 6.53 3.67
C ARG A 294 -15.77 7.57 4.22
N TRP A 295 -14.58 7.16 4.65
CA TRP A 295 -13.55 8.12 5.10
C TRP A 295 -13.25 9.16 4.02
N ALA A 296 -13.03 8.70 2.78
CA ALA A 296 -12.71 9.61 1.67
C ALA A 296 -13.82 10.64 1.41
N LYS A 297 -15.10 10.25 1.46
CA LYS A 297 -16.22 11.13 1.08
C LYS A 297 -16.74 12.00 2.21
N THR A 298 -16.60 11.60 3.47
CA THR A 298 -17.22 12.32 4.61
C THR A 298 -16.22 12.97 5.55
N HIS A 299 -14.98 12.46 5.66
CA HIS A 299 -14.10 12.93 6.71
C HIS A 299 -13.46 14.29 6.37
N PRO A 300 -13.47 15.28 7.29
CA PRO A 300 -12.91 16.61 7.04
C PRO A 300 -11.47 16.60 6.54
N SER A 301 -10.63 15.68 7.04
CA SER A 301 -9.23 15.59 6.61
C SER A 301 -9.10 15.22 5.13
N HIS A 302 -9.79 14.18 4.65
CA HIS A 302 -9.75 13.84 3.22
C HIS A 302 -10.44 14.89 2.35
N LEU A 303 -11.52 15.53 2.82
CA LEU A 303 -12.13 16.66 2.11
C LEU A 303 -11.16 17.84 1.97
N ALA A 304 -10.33 18.11 2.97
CA ALA A 304 -9.28 19.13 2.90
C ALA A 304 -8.20 18.74 1.89
N ILE A 305 -7.74 17.48 1.88
CA ILE A 305 -6.79 16.96 0.87
C ILE A 305 -7.38 17.12 -0.54
N TYR A 306 -8.63 16.71 -0.75
CA TYR A 306 -9.31 16.78 -2.04
C TYR A 306 -9.44 18.23 -2.55
N ARG A 307 -9.87 19.15 -1.69
CA ARG A 307 -9.97 20.58 -2.01
C ARG A 307 -8.59 21.19 -2.27
N GLY A 308 -7.58 20.79 -1.50
CA GLY A 308 -6.19 21.20 -1.69
C GLY A 308 -5.64 20.75 -3.04
N ALA A 309 -5.86 19.49 -3.42
CA ALA A 309 -5.47 18.94 -4.71
C ALA A 309 -6.17 19.66 -5.88
N LEU A 310 -7.48 19.92 -5.78
CA LEU A 310 -8.21 20.70 -6.79
C LEU A 310 -7.66 22.13 -6.91
N SER A 311 -7.34 22.77 -5.78
CA SER A 311 -6.75 24.12 -5.77
C SER A 311 -5.36 24.12 -6.41
N HIS A 312 -4.54 23.11 -6.14
CA HIS A 312 -3.24 22.91 -6.78
C HIS A 312 -3.39 22.72 -8.29
N TYR A 313 -4.33 21.88 -8.73
CA TYR A 313 -4.60 21.67 -10.16
C TYR A 313 -5.00 22.97 -10.85
N LYS A 314 -5.85 23.79 -10.22
CA LYS A 314 -6.25 25.09 -10.75
C LYS A 314 -5.09 26.08 -10.82
N ALA A 315 -4.19 26.07 -9.83
CA ALA A 315 -3.07 27.01 -9.75
C ALA A 315 -1.99 26.75 -10.80
N PHE A 316 -1.69 25.49 -11.11
CA PHE A 316 -0.59 25.12 -12.01
C PHE A 316 -1.06 24.70 -13.41
N GLY A 317 -2.32 24.32 -13.59
CA GLY A 317 -2.91 23.97 -14.89
C GLY A 317 -2.07 22.94 -15.67
N ASP A 318 -1.81 23.24 -16.94
CA ASP A 318 -1.04 22.37 -17.84
C ASP A 318 0.46 22.32 -17.50
N LEU A 319 0.98 23.28 -16.72
CA LEU A 319 2.38 23.30 -16.28
C LEU A 319 2.64 22.38 -15.09
N ARG A 320 1.59 21.82 -14.49
CA ARG A 320 1.67 20.95 -13.31
C ARG A 320 2.58 19.75 -13.56
N ARG A 321 3.54 19.56 -12.67
CA ARG A 321 4.44 18.40 -12.63
C ARG A 321 4.19 17.48 -11.45
N LEU A 322 3.45 17.93 -10.42
CA LEU A 322 3.01 17.05 -9.33
C LEU A 322 2.18 15.89 -9.91
N ARG A 323 2.60 14.67 -9.57
CA ARG A 323 1.89 13.43 -9.93
C ARG A 323 1.30 12.79 -8.70
N THR A 324 -0.02 12.72 -8.69
CA THR A 324 -0.78 11.85 -7.80
C THR A 324 -1.16 10.58 -8.54
N TRP A 325 -1.18 9.48 -7.80
CA TRP A 325 -1.57 8.18 -8.30
C TRP A 325 -2.09 7.32 -7.15
N HIS A 326 -2.87 6.30 -7.47
CA HIS A 326 -3.19 5.27 -6.50
C HIS A 326 -3.50 3.95 -7.17
N GLU A 327 -3.40 2.89 -6.38
CA GLU A 327 -3.81 1.52 -6.70
C GLU A 327 -4.64 0.98 -5.53
N VAL A 328 -5.78 0.36 -5.84
CA VAL A 328 -6.70 -0.23 -4.87
C VAL A 328 -6.98 -1.66 -5.25
N SER A 329 -6.82 -2.56 -4.28
CA SER A 329 -7.07 -3.99 -4.41
C SER A 329 -8.17 -4.38 -3.44
N VAL A 330 -9.14 -5.17 -3.89
CA VAL A 330 -10.13 -5.82 -3.02
C VAL A 330 -9.86 -7.32 -3.03
N LEU A 331 -9.53 -7.89 -1.88
CA LEU A 331 -9.00 -9.24 -1.78
C LEU A 331 -10.13 -10.26 -1.56
N HIS A 332 -10.01 -11.46 -2.13
CA HIS A 332 -10.81 -12.58 -1.65
C HIS A 332 -10.29 -13.05 -0.29
N GLU A 333 -11.12 -13.77 0.44
CA GLU A 333 -10.70 -14.46 1.66
C GLU A 333 -9.52 -15.38 1.37
N GLY A 334 -8.47 -15.29 2.19
CA GLY A 334 -7.27 -16.14 2.02
C GLY A 334 -6.23 -15.62 1.03
N ASP A 335 -6.53 -14.59 0.23
CA ASP A 335 -5.61 -14.07 -0.79
C ASP A 335 -4.37 -13.38 -0.20
N ALA A 336 -4.43 -12.95 1.06
CA ALA A 336 -3.35 -12.30 1.79
C ALA A 336 -2.73 -13.21 2.85
N GLN A 337 -1.43 -13.04 3.05
CA GLN A 337 -0.67 -13.63 4.15
C GLN A 337 0.05 -12.52 4.89
N PHE A 338 -0.07 -12.55 6.22
CA PHE A 338 0.58 -11.61 7.11
C PHE A 338 1.51 -12.38 8.05
N GLU A 339 2.74 -11.94 8.19
CA GLU A 339 3.74 -12.57 9.05
C GLU A 339 4.58 -11.50 9.76
N TYR A 340 4.72 -11.62 11.08
CA TYR A 340 5.44 -10.67 11.92
C TYR A 340 6.33 -11.42 12.91
N ILE A 341 7.60 -11.07 13.00
CA ILE A 341 8.58 -11.66 13.93
C ILE A 341 9.21 -10.55 14.72
N ASN A 342 9.08 -10.61 16.05
CA ASN A 342 9.62 -9.62 16.97
C ASN A 342 9.23 -8.17 16.65
N CYS A 343 8.04 -7.93 16.09
CA CYS A 343 7.58 -6.58 15.77
C CYS A 343 6.97 -5.85 16.98
N ALA A 344 6.90 -4.52 16.93
CA ALA A 344 6.15 -3.74 17.91
C ALA A 344 4.66 -4.14 17.87
N PRO A 345 3.92 -4.11 19.00
CA PRO A 345 2.53 -4.60 19.09
C PRO A 345 1.56 -3.98 18.08
N ALA A 346 1.81 -2.72 17.71
CA ALA A 346 0.98 -1.95 16.77
C ALA A 346 1.38 -2.13 15.30
N THR A 347 2.32 -3.04 14.99
CA THR A 347 2.81 -3.26 13.63
C THR A 347 1.79 -4.00 12.78
N GLY A 348 1.49 -3.46 11.59
CA GLY A 348 0.59 -4.09 10.64
C GLY A 348 -0.83 -4.26 11.19
N HIS A 349 -1.35 -5.47 11.09
CA HIS A 349 -2.65 -5.84 11.64
C HIS A 349 -2.51 -6.20 13.12
N GLY A 350 -2.31 -5.20 13.98
CA GLY A 350 -2.31 -5.36 15.44
C GLY A 350 -3.67 -5.79 16.03
N SER A 351 -4.69 -6.04 15.19
CA SER A 351 -5.94 -6.64 15.63
C SER A 351 -5.73 -8.14 15.86
N PRO A 352 -6.04 -8.65 17.06
CA PRO A 352 -5.98 -10.07 17.35
C PRO A 352 -6.96 -10.89 16.51
N GLU A 353 -7.74 -10.31 15.59
CA GLU A 353 -8.71 -11.00 14.73
C GLU A 353 -8.09 -11.64 13.48
N LEU A 354 -6.89 -11.21 13.05
CA LEU A 354 -6.31 -11.66 11.77
C LEU A 354 -5.03 -12.47 11.90
N VAL A 355 -4.37 -12.46 13.07
CA VAL A 355 -3.07 -13.09 13.27
C VAL A 355 -3.03 -13.95 14.53
N GLN A 356 -2.26 -15.03 14.50
CA GLN A 356 -2.06 -15.97 15.59
C GLN A 356 -0.57 -16.23 15.81
N HIS A 357 -0.18 -16.45 17.07
CA HIS A 357 1.20 -16.81 17.40
C HIS A 357 1.51 -18.25 16.99
N VAL A 358 2.64 -18.44 16.31
CA VAL A 358 3.22 -19.75 15.99
C VAL A 358 4.52 -19.88 16.78
N GLY A 359 4.67 -21.00 17.48
CA GLY A 359 5.73 -21.25 18.46
C GLY A 359 7.11 -21.45 17.85
#